data_AF-A0A9D5ZSQ1-F1
#
_entry.id   AF-A0A9D5ZSQ1-F1
#
_cell.length_a   1.000
_cell.length_b   1.000
_cell.length_c   1.000
_cell.angle_alpha   90.00
_cell.angle_beta   90.00
_cell.angle_gamma   90.00
#
_symmetry.space_group_name_H-M   'P 1'
#
loop_
_entity.id
_entity.type
_entity.pdbx_description
1 polymer ?
#
loop_
_entity_poly.entity_id
_entity_poly.type
_entity_poly.pdbx_seq_one_letter_code
_entity_poly.pdbx_strand_id
1 'polypeptide(L)'
;MDYLSFYGFIEDPFKLTPDPKYFYPSDSHDECLLALDYAVKQKEGFALVSGEPGTGKTTILKVFIEKWKDKAEIAIVLTPRLEPDAFLNTLLDDLDISINTSNKNDIIRQFRDFLVKISSVGKTLIIVVDEAQDLPDETLEELRLLSNLETYDQKLLSIILIAQLELEEKLKTRKFKHLKQRITTRHTLTALNERETIEYINFRLLKAGKTYLRFDDSAFKSIYGFSKGIPRVINTLASRSLMSACLEESRQLSEKHVINAAESLGFKMNQPTLLANKLKKAFIPFFLIIAIVLAAILGAVSYKYYIQNPDSKEQTQKNPTIQPTPKEQTKQQKQENIETLNTDNKYTQNPDTTEQSPKSPAIQSNPIEQTKEQNSKEVINTENKYIQVQVVKAVVRKSPYFNAKIIGYINKDERFKILCTAKDKKGVIWYEIDFDVGQMGWVTNIENGN
;
A
#
# COMPACT_ATOMS: atom_id res chain seq x y z
N MET A 1 23.49 6.63 -32.23
CA MET A 1 22.23 7.39 -32.33
C MET A 1 21.65 7.47 -30.93
N ASP A 2 21.26 8.65 -30.46
CA ASP A 2 20.60 8.77 -29.15
C ASP A 2 19.23 8.06 -29.20
N TYR A 3 18.88 7.28 -28.17
CA TYR A 3 17.67 6.45 -28.17
C TYR A 3 16.40 7.30 -28.25
N LEU A 4 16.43 8.53 -27.71
CA LEU A 4 15.34 9.50 -27.84
C LEU A 4 15.07 9.80 -29.31
N SER A 5 16.12 10.09 -30.08
CA SER A 5 16.02 10.35 -31.52
C SER A 5 15.57 9.10 -32.29
N PHE A 6 16.04 7.92 -31.90
CA PHE A 6 15.66 6.65 -32.53
C PHE A 6 14.14 6.38 -32.43
N TYR A 7 13.54 6.66 -31.26
CA TYR A 7 12.11 6.45 -31.02
C TYR A 7 11.23 7.69 -31.30
N GLY A 8 11.82 8.84 -31.59
CA GLY A 8 11.12 10.10 -31.87
C GLY A 8 10.62 10.85 -30.62
N PHE A 9 11.22 10.61 -29.46
CA PHE A 9 10.89 11.32 -28.22
C PHE A 9 11.48 12.74 -28.21
N ILE A 10 10.72 13.69 -27.65
CA ILE A 10 11.16 15.08 -27.44
C ILE A 10 11.96 15.19 -26.14
N GLU A 11 11.57 14.42 -25.13
CA GLU A 11 12.23 14.33 -23.83
C GLU A 11 12.16 12.88 -23.30
N ASP A 12 12.93 12.57 -22.27
CA ASP A 12 12.94 11.22 -21.69
C ASP A 12 11.60 10.91 -20.97
N PRO A 13 10.80 9.93 -21.46
CA PRO A 13 9.52 9.57 -20.84
C PRO A 13 9.66 9.03 -19.42
N PHE A 14 10.79 8.42 -19.09
CA PHE A 14 11.01 7.69 -17.85
C PHE A 14 12.05 8.35 -16.93
N LYS A 15 12.29 9.66 -17.11
CA LYS A 15 13.10 10.46 -16.17
C LYS A 15 12.64 10.25 -14.73
N LEU A 16 13.62 10.05 -13.83
CA LEU A 16 13.38 9.80 -12.40
C LEU A 16 13.10 11.07 -11.60
N THR A 17 13.52 12.23 -12.10
CA THR A 17 13.25 13.51 -11.47
C THR A 17 11.74 13.77 -11.43
N PRO A 18 11.16 14.07 -10.25
CA PRO A 18 9.72 14.36 -10.16
C PRO A 18 9.38 15.64 -10.93
N ASP A 19 8.56 15.50 -11.98
CA ASP A 19 8.03 16.57 -12.82
C ASP A 19 6.49 16.49 -12.82
N PRO A 20 5.78 17.52 -12.34
CA PRO A 20 4.31 17.56 -12.34
C PRO A 20 3.67 17.29 -13.70
N LYS A 21 4.35 17.61 -14.82
CA LYS A 21 3.83 17.34 -16.18
C LYS A 21 3.67 15.84 -16.48
N TYR A 22 4.47 15.03 -15.80
CA TYR A 22 4.49 13.57 -15.88
C TYR A 22 3.73 12.91 -14.73
N PHE A 23 2.97 13.67 -13.95
CA PHE A 23 2.11 13.13 -12.91
C PHE A 23 0.93 12.38 -13.53
N TYR A 24 0.88 11.08 -13.27
CA TYR A 24 -0.25 10.23 -13.57
C TYR A 24 -1.14 10.13 -12.33
N PRO A 25 -2.41 10.58 -12.39
CA PRO A 25 -3.34 10.53 -11.27
C PRO A 25 -3.91 9.11 -11.12
N SER A 26 -3.17 8.24 -10.43
CA SER A 26 -3.71 6.93 -10.03
C SER A 26 -4.81 7.10 -8.97
N ASP A 27 -5.63 6.06 -8.74
CA ASP A 27 -6.75 6.16 -7.79
C ASP A 27 -6.27 6.55 -6.37
N SER A 28 -5.19 5.93 -5.89
CA SER A 28 -4.56 6.29 -4.60
C SER A 28 -3.99 7.71 -4.61
N HIS A 29 -3.43 8.18 -5.72
CA HIS A 29 -2.87 9.53 -5.80
C HIS A 29 -3.97 10.61 -5.77
N ASP A 30 -5.08 10.38 -6.48
CA ASP A 30 -6.26 11.25 -6.47
C ASP A 30 -6.87 11.35 -5.08
N GLU A 31 -7.07 10.21 -4.41
CA GLU A 31 -7.58 10.17 -3.04
C GLU A 31 -6.66 10.91 -2.06
N CYS A 32 -5.34 10.75 -2.21
CA CYS A 32 -4.35 11.45 -1.41
C CYS A 32 -4.45 12.98 -1.58
N LEU A 33 -4.50 13.47 -2.82
CA LEU A 33 -4.61 14.90 -3.10
C LEU A 33 -5.91 15.49 -2.54
N LEU A 34 -7.03 14.77 -2.68
CA LEU A 34 -8.32 15.17 -2.10
C LEU A 34 -8.26 15.25 -0.57
N ALA A 35 -7.62 14.27 0.07
CA ALA A 35 -7.46 14.24 1.52
C ALA A 35 -6.58 15.43 2.00
N LEU A 36 -5.47 15.71 1.31
CA LEU A 36 -4.61 16.85 1.63
C LEU A 36 -5.35 18.20 1.44
N ASP A 37 -6.07 18.35 0.34
CA ASP A 37 -6.88 19.55 0.09
C ASP A 37 -7.92 19.77 1.20
N TYR A 38 -8.59 18.70 1.61
CA TYR A 38 -9.56 18.74 2.68
C TYR A 38 -8.90 19.13 4.01
N ALA A 39 -7.78 18.51 4.38
CA ALA A 39 -7.07 18.78 5.62
C ALA A 39 -6.64 20.25 5.75
N VAL A 40 -6.17 20.86 4.65
CA VAL A 40 -5.78 22.27 4.65
C VAL A 40 -6.99 23.20 4.65
N LYS A 41 -8.02 22.93 3.84
CA LYS A 41 -9.24 23.75 3.80
C LYS A 41 -9.98 23.78 5.14
N GLN A 42 -10.08 22.63 5.81
CA GLN A 42 -10.72 22.50 7.12
C GLN A 42 -9.80 22.86 8.28
N LYS A 43 -8.55 23.24 7.99
CA LYS A 43 -7.55 23.61 8.98
C LYS A 43 -7.38 22.54 10.07
N GLU A 44 -7.32 21.27 9.70
CA GLU A 44 -7.28 20.16 10.66
C GLU A 44 -5.93 20.01 11.40
N GLY A 45 -4.95 20.88 11.10
CA GLY A 45 -3.67 20.96 11.80
C GLY A 45 -2.62 19.97 11.30
N PHE A 46 -2.92 18.67 11.21
CA PHE A 46 -1.95 17.67 10.73
C PHE A 46 -2.52 16.72 9.67
N ALA A 47 -1.74 16.50 8.61
CA ALA A 47 -1.95 15.42 7.65
C ALA A 47 -0.69 14.54 7.55
N LEU A 48 -0.89 13.24 7.37
CA LEU A 48 0.17 12.26 7.13
C LEU A 48 -0.05 11.56 5.80
N VAL A 49 0.96 11.63 4.92
CA VAL A 49 1.05 10.81 3.72
C VAL A 49 2.21 9.83 3.91
N SER A 50 1.89 8.55 3.89
CA SER A 50 2.87 7.48 3.99
C SER A 50 2.95 6.67 2.70
N GLY A 51 3.97 5.83 2.56
CA GLY A 51 4.02 4.85 1.49
C GLY A 51 5.42 4.32 1.25
N GLU A 52 5.51 3.23 0.49
CA GLU A 52 6.78 2.61 0.12
C GLU A 52 7.71 3.57 -0.66
N PRO A 53 9.03 3.35 -0.65
CA PRO A 53 9.95 4.12 -1.47
C PRO A 53 9.58 4.06 -2.96
N GLY A 54 9.48 5.22 -3.61
CA GLY A 54 9.21 5.32 -5.04
C GLY A 54 7.73 5.23 -5.45
N THR A 55 6.78 5.25 -4.51
CA THR A 55 5.33 5.28 -4.80
C THR A 55 4.81 6.62 -5.33
N GLY A 56 5.59 7.70 -5.23
CA GLY A 56 5.18 9.02 -5.75
C GLY A 56 4.93 10.09 -4.70
N LYS A 57 5.26 9.85 -3.42
CA LYS A 57 5.19 10.80 -2.30
C LYS A 57 5.64 12.23 -2.66
N THR A 58 6.91 12.41 -3.03
CA THR A 58 7.45 13.73 -3.41
C THR A 58 6.79 14.31 -4.67
N THR A 59 6.32 13.47 -5.59
CA THR A 59 5.61 13.94 -6.80
C THR A 59 4.25 14.52 -6.45
N ILE A 60 3.46 13.84 -5.59
CA ILE A 60 2.19 14.36 -5.07
C ILE A 60 2.40 15.68 -4.37
N LEU A 61 3.44 15.75 -3.54
CA LEU A 61 3.76 16.97 -2.82
C LEU A 61 3.99 18.15 -3.77
N LYS A 62 4.77 17.96 -4.85
CA LYS A 62 4.97 19.02 -5.86
C LYS A 62 3.67 19.44 -6.53
N VAL A 63 2.79 18.49 -6.86
CA VAL A 63 1.46 18.79 -7.44
C VAL A 63 0.59 19.57 -6.45
N PHE A 64 0.61 19.19 -5.17
CA PHE A 64 -0.09 19.87 -4.10
C PHE A 64 0.42 21.30 -3.90
N ILE A 65 1.73 21.49 -3.81
CA ILE A 65 2.37 22.81 -3.66
C ILE A 65 2.02 23.71 -4.83
N GLU A 66 2.12 23.22 -6.07
CA GLU A 66 1.79 24.00 -7.26
C GLU A 66 0.33 24.48 -7.26
N LYS A 67 -0.59 23.70 -6.67
CA LYS A 67 -2.00 24.05 -6.51
C LYS A 67 -2.25 25.08 -5.38
N TRP A 68 -1.41 25.10 -4.36
CA TRP A 68 -1.58 25.90 -3.14
C TRP A 68 -0.66 27.12 -3.04
N LYS A 69 0.36 27.26 -3.89
CA LYS A 69 1.35 28.35 -3.86
C LYS A 69 0.75 29.77 -3.83
N ASP A 70 -0.41 29.97 -4.47
CA ASP A 70 -1.07 31.28 -4.51
C ASP A 70 -2.09 31.46 -3.37
N LYS A 71 -2.46 30.37 -2.67
CA LYS A 71 -3.54 30.31 -1.67
C LYS A 71 -3.04 30.20 -0.24
N ALA A 72 -1.80 29.76 -0.05
CA ALA A 72 -1.17 29.54 1.23
C ALA A 72 0.28 30.01 1.19
N GLU A 73 0.84 30.29 2.37
CA GLU A 73 2.28 30.36 2.53
C GLU A 73 2.79 28.94 2.76
N ILE A 74 3.88 28.54 2.11
CA ILE A 74 4.36 27.15 2.16
C ILE A 74 5.84 27.15 2.54
N ALA A 75 6.17 26.47 3.64
CA ALA A 75 7.55 26.18 4.03
C ALA A 75 7.85 24.70 3.81
N ILE A 76 9.01 24.37 3.23
CA ILE A 76 9.37 22.99 2.87
C ILE A 76 10.67 22.58 3.58
N VAL A 77 10.58 21.59 4.45
CA VAL A 77 11.74 21.00 5.11
C VAL A 77 12.10 19.68 4.40
N LEU A 78 13.18 19.73 3.62
CA LEU A 78 13.72 18.57 2.89
C LEU A 78 14.81 17.80 3.66
N THR A 79 15.37 18.40 4.72
CA THR A 79 16.45 17.83 5.53
C THR A 79 15.92 17.52 6.93
N PRO A 80 15.25 16.38 7.17
CA PRO A 80 14.51 16.13 8.41
C PRO A 80 15.40 15.82 9.63
N ARG A 81 16.72 15.67 9.49
CA ARG A 81 17.62 15.34 10.62
C ARG A 81 18.02 16.57 11.42
N LEU A 82 17.04 17.40 11.76
CA LEU A 82 17.22 18.64 12.50
C LEU A 82 16.65 18.49 13.91
N GLU A 83 17.47 18.86 14.89
CA GLU A 83 17.02 19.08 16.27
C GLU A 83 16.00 20.23 16.33
N PRO A 84 15.17 20.32 17.38
CA PRO A 84 14.04 21.27 17.44
C PRO A 84 14.40 22.73 17.11
N ASP A 85 15.50 23.24 17.67
CA ASP A 85 15.90 24.63 17.46
C ASP A 85 16.41 24.86 16.03
N ALA A 86 17.15 23.90 15.47
CA ALA A 86 17.63 23.97 14.08
C ALA A 86 16.47 23.85 13.09
N PHE A 87 15.48 23.01 13.39
CA PHE A 87 14.24 22.90 12.62
C PHE A 87 13.50 24.24 12.59
N LEU A 88 13.29 24.85 13.75
CA LEU A 88 12.58 26.12 13.86
C LEU A 88 13.33 27.25 13.14
N ASN A 89 14.65 27.33 13.27
CA ASN A 89 15.44 28.34 12.55
C ASN A 89 15.36 28.13 11.03
N THR A 90 15.49 26.89 10.55
CA THR A 90 15.36 26.57 9.11
C THR A 90 13.98 26.97 8.57
N LEU A 91 12.93 26.73 9.36
CA LEU A 91 11.57 27.14 9.00
C LEU A 91 11.43 28.66 8.89
N LEU A 92 11.99 29.39 9.85
CA LEU A 92 11.89 30.86 9.90
C LEU A 92 12.72 31.49 8.79
N ASP A 93 13.87 30.91 8.45
CA ASP A 93 14.69 31.31 7.30
C ASP A 93 13.96 31.08 5.96
N ASP A 94 13.30 29.93 5.78
CA ASP A 94 12.52 29.61 4.56
C ASP A 94 11.32 30.56 4.39
N LEU A 95 10.77 31.07 5.50
CA LEU A 95 9.67 32.03 5.54
C LEU A 95 10.10 33.50 5.49
N ASP A 96 11.42 33.77 5.37
CA ASP A 96 12.01 35.11 5.41
C ASP A 96 11.62 35.92 6.67
N ILE A 97 11.55 35.23 7.82
CA ILE A 97 11.22 35.82 9.12
C ILE A 97 12.51 36.14 9.87
N SER A 98 12.88 37.42 9.90
CA SER A 98 14.03 37.90 10.69
C SER A 98 13.74 37.87 12.19
N ILE A 99 14.51 37.10 12.95
CA ILE A 99 14.42 37.00 14.41
C ILE A 99 15.52 37.84 15.07
N ASN A 100 15.13 38.74 15.98
CA ASN A 100 16.07 39.62 16.68
C ASN A 100 16.41 39.17 18.12
N THR A 101 16.24 37.88 18.44
CA THR A 101 16.34 37.34 19.81
C THR A 101 16.74 35.88 19.79
N SER A 102 17.49 35.44 20.79
CA SER A 102 17.83 34.03 21.01
C SER A 102 16.87 33.36 22.01
N ASN A 103 15.91 34.10 22.58
CA ASN A 103 14.95 33.56 23.54
C ASN A 103 13.83 32.80 22.80
N LYS A 104 13.70 31.50 23.06
CA LYS A 104 12.70 30.62 22.43
C LYS A 104 11.25 31.12 22.57
N ASN A 105 10.87 31.70 23.72
CA ASN A 105 9.52 32.22 23.90
C ASN A 105 9.25 33.44 23.02
N ASP A 106 10.25 34.31 22.85
CA ASP A 106 10.13 35.47 21.96
C ASP A 106 10.11 35.05 20.48
N ILE A 107 10.83 33.98 20.12
CA ILE A 107 10.78 33.37 18.78
C ILE A 107 9.37 32.84 18.51
N ILE A 108 8.82 32.04 19.41
CA ILE A 108 7.46 31.48 19.28
C ILE A 108 6.42 32.61 19.23
N ARG A 109 6.60 33.69 20.00
CA ARG A 109 5.72 34.86 19.93
C ARG A 109 5.77 35.53 18.56
N GLN A 110 6.96 35.82 18.03
CA GLN A 110 7.12 36.43 16.70
C GLN A 110 6.57 35.53 15.59
N PHE A 111 6.78 34.21 15.71
CA PHE A 111 6.22 33.24 14.78
C PHE A 111 4.68 33.25 14.83
N ARG A 112 4.09 33.28 16.04
CA ARG A 112 2.63 33.42 16.20
C ARG A 112 2.10 34.71 15.57
N ASP A 113 2.77 35.85 15.80
CA ASP A 113 2.35 37.14 15.24
C ASP A 113 2.38 37.11 13.69
N PHE A 114 3.38 36.45 13.11
CA PHE A 114 3.45 36.18 11.67
C PHE A 114 2.28 35.31 11.19
N LEU A 115 1.97 34.21 11.88
CA LEU A 115 0.84 33.34 11.53
C LEU A 115 -0.50 34.08 11.56
N VAL A 116 -0.72 34.94 12.56
CA VAL A 116 -1.92 35.78 12.66
C VAL A 116 -2.00 36.76 11.48
N LYS A 117 -0.88 37.35 11.06
CA LYS A 117 -0.81 38.26 9.90
C LYS A 117 -1.14 37.53 8.58
N ILE A 118 -0.70 36.29 8.41
CA ILE A 118 -1.08 35.47 7.24
C ILE A 118 -2.58 35.15 7.27
N SER A 119 -3.08 34.76 8.44
CA SER A 119 -4.50 34.42 8.62
C SER A 119 -5.43 35.61 8.35
N SER A 120 -5.01 36.84 8.72
CA SER A 120 -5.83 38.04 8.51
C SER A 120 -6.02 38.42 7.03
N VAL A 121 -5.14 37.93 6.13
CA VAL A 121 -5.31 38.04 4.67
C VAL A 121 -5.94 36.80 4.04
N GLY A 122 -6.52 35.90 4.87
CA GLY A 122 -7.23 34.71 4.44
C GLY A 122 -6.34 33.54 3.98
N LYS A 123 -5.02 33.64 4.19
CA LYS A 123 -4.08 32.56 3.89
C LYS A 123 -3.84 31.70 5.13
N THR A 124 -3.27 30.51 4.94
CA THR A 124 -2.74 29.68 6.02
C THR A 124 -1.27 29.38 5.76
N LEU A 125 -0.49 29.12 6.80
CA LEU A 125 0.83 28.52 6.64
C LEU A 125 0.69 26.99 6.52
N ILE A 126 1.35 26.42 5.51
CA ILE A 126 1.52 24.98 5.34
C ILE A 126 3.00 24.65 5.53
N ILE A 127 3.31 23.84 6.54
CA ILE A 127 4.65 23.29 6.74
C ILE A 127 4.64 21.89 6.16
N VAL A 128 5.52 21.65 5.21
CA VAL A 128 5.73 20.33 4.63
C VAL A 128 7.03 19.77 5.15
N VAL A 129 6.99 18.56 5.71
CA VAL A 129 8.20 17.82 6.06
C VAL A 129 8.29 16.56 5.23
N ASP A 130 9.27 16.49 4.33
CA ASP A 130 9.56 15.28 3.56
C ASP A 130 10.49 14.34 4.35
N GLU A 131 10.37 13.04 4.10
CA GLU A 131 11.08 11.98 4.82
C GLU A 131 10.96 12.09 6.36
N ALA A 132 9.76 12.44 6.85
CA ALA A 132 9.51 12.74 8.27
C ALA A 132 9.77 11.56 9.24
N GLN A 133 9.98 10.33 8.75
CA GLN A 133 10.47 9.22 9.58
C GLN A 133 11.88 9.46 10.14
N ASP A 134 12.69 10.28 9.45
CA ASP A 134 14.06 10.62 9.84
C ASP A 134 14.11 11.76 10.88
N LEU A 135 12.97 12.37 11.23
CA LEU A 135 12.93 13.40 12.28
C LEU A 135 13.28 12.79 13.66
N PRO A 136 14.13 13.48 14.44
CA PRO A 136 14.28 13.20 15.87
C PRO A 136 12.94 13.21 16.58
N ASP A 137 12.84 12.42 17.64
CA ASP A 137 11.59 12.29 18.40
C ASP A 137 11.18 13.61 19.06
N GLU A 138 12.17 14.36 19.51
CA GLU A 138 12.07 15.67 20.14
C GLU A 138 11.51 16.70 19.14
N THR A 139 11.90 16.63 17.88
CA THR A 139 11.41 17.51 16.81
C THR A 139 9.97 17.20 16.41
N LEU A 140 9.60 15.91 16.38
CA LEU A 140 8.19 15.51 16.20
C LEU A 140 7.29 16.04 17.33
N GLU A 141 7.80 16.04 18.56
CA GLU A 141 7.10 16.62 19.71
C GLU A 141 7.03 18.15 19.64
N GLU A 142 8.10 18.82 19.20
CA GLU A 142 8.08 20.27 18.96
C GLU A 142 7.04 20.65 17.88
N LEU A 143 6.96 19.89 16.78
CA LEU A 143 5.91 20.05 15.76
C LEU A 143 4.51 19.90 16.36
N ARG A 144 4.32 18.92 17.26
CA ARG A 144 3.06 18.75 17.99
C ARG A 144 2.74 19.99 18.83
N LEU A 145 3.73 20.60 19.47
CA LEU A 145 3.56 21.82 20.27
C LEU A 145 3.21 23.03 19.39
N LEU A 146 3.92 23.23 18.28
CA LEU A 146 3.68 24.32 17.31
C LEU A 146 2.28 24.24 16.68
N SER A 147 1.74 23.05 16.45
CA SER A 147 0.36 22.88 15.95
C SER A 147 -0.74 23.39 16.90
N ASN A 148 -0.41 23.68 18.16
CA ASN A 148 -1.33 24.31 19.10
C ASN A 148 -1.41 25.83 18.92
N LEU A 149 -0.61 26.42 18.02
CA LEU A 149 -0.74 27.82 17.67
C LEU A 149 -2.06 28.03 16.90
N GLU A 150 -3.05 28.57 17.61
CA GLU A 150 -4.40 28.82 17.13
C GLU A 150 -4.90 30.19 17.62
N THR A 151 -5.87 30.76 16.90
CA THR A 151 -6.73 31.82 17.42
C THR A 151 -7.90 31.20 18.19
N TYR A 152 -8.75 32.02 18.80
CA TYR A 152 -9.95 31.52 19.49
C TYR A 152 -10.88 30.69 18.60
N ASP A 153 -10.85 30.92 17.29
CA ASP A 153 -11.78 30.37 16.33
C ASP A 153 -11.14 29.43 15.30
N GLN A 154 -9.82 29.49 15.07
CA GLN A 154 -9.19 28.81 13.94
C GLN A 154 -7.75 28.36 14.22
N LYS A 155 -7.39 27.19 13.68
CA LYS A 155 -5.98 26.78 13.54
C LYS A 155 -5.25 27.72 12.59
N LEU A 156 -4.01 28.06 12.93
CA LEU A 156 -3.19 28.97 12.13
C LEU A 156 -2.15 28.25 11.25
N LEU A 157 -1.97 26.96 11.50
CA LEU A 157 -0.89 26.16 10.93
C LEU A 157 -1.43 24.81 10.48
N SER A 158 -1.04 24.40 9.27
CA SER A 158 -1.22 23.03 8.76
C SER A 158 0.15 22.38 8.56
N ILE A 159 0.35 21.18 9.09
CA ILE A 159 1.59 20.41 8.97
C ILE A 159 1.29 19.15 8.15
N ILE A 160 1.99 19.00 7.03
CA ILE A 160 1.92 17.83 6.16
C ILE A 160 3.21 17.03 6.38
N LEU A 161 3.08 15.86 6.97
CA LEU A 161 4.16 14.89 7.13
C LEU A 161 4.14 13.93 5.94
N ILE A 162 5.22 13.90 5.17
CA ILE A 162 5.44 12.90 4.13
C ILE A 162 6.48 11.93 4.66
N ALA A 163 6.15 10.63 4.72
CA ALA A 163 7.02 9.66 5.35
C ALA A 163 6.95 8.27 4.71
N GLN A 164 7.87 7.42 5.12
CA GLN A 164 7.80 5.99 4.87
C GLN A 164 6.89 5.30 5.93
N LEU A 165 6.56 4.02 5.74
CA LEU A 165 5.62 3.29 6.60
C LEU A 165 6.13 3.16 8.05
N GLU A 166 7.44 3.26 8.26
CA GLU A 166 8.13 3.25 9.54
C GLU A 166 7.62 4.34 10.49
N LEU A 167 7.25 5.52 9.96
CA LEU A 167 6.67 6.57 10.80
C LEU A 167 5.30 6.17 11.34
N GLU A 168 4.50 5.42 10.59
CA GLU A 168 3.21 4.93 11.10
C GLU A 168 3.39 3.98 12.29
N GLU A 169 4.37 3.07 12.20
CA GLU A 169 4.71 2.18 13.30
C GLU A 169 5.25 2.96 14.50
N LYS A 170 6.13 3.93 14.27
CA LYS A 170 6.64 4.85 15.30
C LYS A 170 5.50 5.57 16.02
N LEU A 171 4.51 6.07 15.29
CA LEU A 171 3.33 6.76 15.84
C LEU A 171 2.41 5.86 16.68
N LYS A 172 2.48 4.52 16.55
CA LYS A 172 1.70 3.59 17.39
C LYS A 172 2.28 3.44 18.80
N THR A 173 3.53 3.83 19.02
CA THR A 173 4.18 3.74 20.33
C THR A 173 3.53 4.67 21.36
N ARG A 174 3.68 4.37 22.65
CA ARG A 174 3.14 5.21 23.74
C ARG A 174 3.69 6.64 23.72
N LYS A 175 4.96 6.82 23.32
CA LYS A 175 5.64 8.12 23.24
C LYS A 175 4.89 9.10 22.34
N PHE A 176 4.37 8.63 21.19
CA PHE A 176 3.72 9.47 20.19
C PHE A 176 2.19 9.45 20.23
N LYS A 177 1.58 8.94 21.31
CA LYS A 177 0.11 8.85 21.43
C LYS A 177 -0.58 10.20 21.18
N HIS A 178 -0.02 11.29 21.69
CA HIS A 178 -0.61 12.63 21.55
C HIS A 178 -0.46 13.17 20.13
N LEU A 179 0.71 13.00 19.50
CA LEU A 179 0.90 13.38 18.10
C LEU A 179 -0.02 12.55 17.19
N LYS A 180 -0.15 11.25 17.45
CA LYS A 180 -1.04 10.35 16.70
C LYS A 180 -2.48 10.85 16.68
N GLN A 181 -2.98 11.38 17.81
CA GLN A 181 -4.32 11.94 17.95
C GLN A 181 -4.51 13.28 17.24
N ARG A 182 -3.42 14.04 17.02
CA ARG A 182 -3.46 15.30 16.26
C ARG A 182 -3.52 15.07 14.75
N ILE A 183 -3.02 13.93 14.26
CA ILE A 183 -3.09 13.58 12.83
C ILE A 183 -4.49 13.09 12.49
N THR A 184 -5.32 14.02 11.99
CA THR A 184 -6.72 13.80 11.61
C THR A 184 -6.85 13.15 10.23
N THR A 185 -5.99 13.58 9.30
CA THR A 185 -5.98 13.08 7.93
C THR A 185 -4.77 12.16 7.71
N ARG A 186 -5.03 10.95 7.22
CA ARG A 186 -4.02 9.94 6.90
C ARG A 186 -4.31 9.33 5.55
N HIS A 187 -3.29 9.22 4.71
CA HIS A 187 -3.39 8.47 3.47
C HIS A 187 -2.09 7.69 3.23
N THR A 188 -2.24 6.41 2.90
CA THR A 188 -1.11 5.55 2.55
C THR A 188 -1.10 5.34 1.05
N LEU A 189 -0.06 5.85 0.38
CA LEU A 189 0.12 5.67 -1.05
C LEU A 189 0.46 4.22 -1.36
N THR A 190 -0.33 3.64 -2.25
CA THR A 190 -0.15 2.26 -2.72
C THR A 190 0.56 2.24 -4.07
N ALA A 191 1.20 1.10 -4.37
CA ALA A 191 1.77 0.85 -5.68
C ALA A 191 0.65 0.72 -6.73
N LEU A 192 0.97 1.03 -7.99
CA LEU A 192 0.02 0.93 -9.09
C LEU A 192 -0.39 -0.52 -9.32
N ASN A 193 -1.67 -0.78 -9.56
CA ASN A 193 -2.09 -2.11 -10.01
C ASN A 193 -1.65 -2.38 -11.47
N GLU A 194 -1.88 -3.59 -11.98
CA GLU A 194 -1.45 -3.98 -13.34
C GLU A 194 -2.06 -3.07 -14.43
N ARG A 195 -3.35 -2.74 -14.31
CA ARG A 195 -4.04 -1.84 -15.24
C ARG A 195 -3.46 -0.43 -15.17
N GLU A 196 -3.31 0.11 -13.96
CA GLU A 196 -2.73 1.44 -13.74
C GLU A 196 -1.27 1.51 -14.21
N THR A 197 -0.51 0.41 -14.14
CA THR A 197 0.88 0.35 -14.63
C THR A 197 0.92 0.52 -16.15
N ILE A 198 0.02 -0.14 -16.88
CA ILE A 198 -0.11 0.02 -18.34
C ILE A 198 -0.50 1.46 -18.69
N GLU A 199 -1.50 1.99 -18.00
CA GLU A 199 -1.98 3.37 -18.19
C GLU A 199 -0.88 4.40 -17.89
N TYR A 200 -0.11 4.19 -16.82
CA TYR A 200 1.03 5.01 -16.41
C TYR A 200 2.13 5.05 -17.49
N ILE A 201 2.54 3.89 -17.99
CA ILE A 201 3.57 3.78 -19.03
C ILE A 201 3.11 4.50 -20.30
N ASN A 202 1.88 4.23 -20.76
CA ASN A 202 1.32 4.88 -21.93
C ASN A 202 1.18 6.39 -21.75
N PHE A 203 0.76 6.85 -20.58
CA PHE A 203 0.67 8.26 -20.24
C PHE A 203 2.03 8.95 -20.36
N ARG A 204 3.08 8.38 -19.79
CA ARG A 204 4.43 8.95 -19.87
C ARG A 204 4.98 8.97 -21.30
N LEU A 205 4.76 7.90 -22.08
CA LEU A 205 5.13 7.86 -23.49
C LEU A 205 4.43 8.94 -24.30
N LEU A 206 3.12 9.12 -24.08
CA LEU A 206 2.33 10.15 -24.75
C LEU A 206 2.83 11.57 -24.43
N LYS A 207 3.21 11.81 -23.17
CA LYS A 207 3.78 13.10 -22.73
C LYS A 207 5.14 13.39 -23.35
N ALA A 208 5.96 12.37 -23.56
CA ALA A 208 7.27 12.49 -24.20
C ALA A 208 7.23 12.75 -25.71
N GLY A 209 6.07 12.58 -26.35
CA GLY A 209 5.84 12.92 -27.76
C GLY A 209 5.25 11.77 -28.59
N LYS A 210 5.10 12.00 -29.90
CA LYS A 210 4.63 10.96 -30.84
C LYS A 210 5.76 9.96 -31.09
N THR A 211 5.58 8.72 -30.64
CA THR A 211 6.55 7.65 -30.84
C THR A 211 6.05 6.60 -31.84
N TYR A 212 7.00 5.95 -32.52
CA TYR A 212 6.74 4.77 -33.35
C TYR A 212 6.94 3.46 -32.60
N LEU A 213 7.26 3.54 -31.31
CA LEU A 213 7.49 2.40 -30.44
C LEU A 213 6.20 1.62 -30.18
N ARG A 214 6.27 0.30 -30.29
CA ARG A 214 5.19 -0.62 -29.91
C ARG A 214 5.60 -1.41 -28.67
N PHE A 215 4.75 -1.41 -27.65
CA PHE A 215 4.91 -2.29 -26.50
C PHE A 215 4.08 -3.54 -26.68
N ASP A 216 4.68 -4.70 -26.42
CA ASP A 216 3.95 -5.95 -26.36
C ASP A 216 3.25 -6.11 -25.01
N ASP A 217 2.09 -6.77 -25.00
CA ASP A 217 1.39 -7.14 -23.75
C ASP A 217 2.29 -7.95 -22.80
N SER A 218 3.19 -8.75 -23.34
CA SER A 218 4.17 -9.50 -22.55
C SER A 218 5.14 -8.56 -21.83
N ALA A 219 5.61 -7.50 -22.49
CA ALA A 219 6.49 -6.52 -21.87
C ALA A 219 5.81 -5.77 -20.72
N PHE A 220 4.55 -5.35 -20.89
CA PHE A 220 3.78 -4.73 -19.81
C PHE A 220 3.67 -5.64 -18.59
N LYS A 221 3.31 -6.91 -18.81
CA LYS A 221 3.21 -7.92 -17.75
C LYS A 221 4.55 -8.15 -17.05
N SER A 222 5.65 -8.23 -17.78
CA SER A 222 6.98 -8.39 -17.20
C SER A 222 7.37 -7.16 -16.37
N ILE A 223 7.14 -5.94 -16.88
CA ILE A 223 7.42 -4.70 -16.15
C ILE A 223 6.63 -4.66 -14.85
N TYR A 224 5.32 -4.95 -14.87
CA TYR A 224 4.52 -5.05 -13.65
C TYR A 224 5.02 -6.17 -12.73
N GLY A 225 5.36 -7.34 -13.29
CA GLY A 225 5.85 -8.50 -12.55
C GLY A 225 7.11 -8.23 -11.73
N PHE A 226 8.07 -7.48 -12.30
CA PHE A 226 9.29 -7.05 -11.63
C PHE A 226 9.09 -5.85 -10.69
N SER A 227 8.36 -4.83 -11.15
CA SER A 227 8.19 -3.58 -10.41
C SER A 227 7.20 -3.67 -9.25
N LYS A 228 6.29 -4.65 -9.30
CA LYS A 228 5.11 -4.74 -8.42
C LYS A 228 4.30 -3.45 -8.38
N GLY A 229 4.32 -2.68 -9.48
CA GLY A 229 3.58 -1.43 -9.57
C GLY A 229 4.29 -0.20 -9.02
N ILE A 230 5.53 -0.31 -8.52
CA ILE A 230 6.25 0.84 -7.94
C ILE A 230 6.73 1.77 -9.07
N PRO A 231 6.23 3.02 -9.17
CA PRO A 231 6.56 3.94 -10.26
C PRO A 231 8.05 4.14 -10.52
N ARG A 232 8.87 4.31 -9.48
CA ARG A 232 10.33 4.45 -9.63
C ARG A 232 10.97 3.22 -10.30
N VAL A 233 10.51 2.03 -9.94
CA VAL A 233 11.00 0.77 -10.51
C VAL A 233 10.48 0.59 -11.94
N ILE A 234 9.21 0.91 -12.20
CA ILE A 234 8.64 0.95 -13.55
C ILE A 234 9.48 1.83 -14.47
N ASN A 235 9.78 3.06 -14.05
CA ASN A 235 10.57 4.00 -14.83
C ASN A 235 11.97 3.47 -15.14
N THR A 236 12.64 2.92 -14.13
CA THR A 236 13.99 2.38 -14.29
C THR A 236 14.00 1.19 -15.25
N LEU A 237 13.05 0.26 -15.10
CA LEU A 237 12.91 -0.89 -15.98
C LEU A 237 12.55 -0.47 -17.41
N ALA A 238 11.58 0.42 -17.57
CA ALA A 238 11.12 0.87 -18.89
C ALA A 238 12.24 1.61 -19.63
N SER A 239 12.93 2.56 -18.98
CA SER A 239 14.08 3.27 -19.54
C SER A 239 15.17 2.29 -20.00
N ARG A 240 15.54 1.33 -19.15
CA ARG A 240 16.57 0.34 -19.49
C ARG A 240 16.13 -0.64 -20.58
N SER A 241 14.85 -0.98 -20.63
CA SER A 241 14.26 -1.82 -21.68
C SER A 241 14.28 -1.10 -23.04
N LEU A 242 13.97 0.21 -23.06
CA LEU A 242 14.07 1.03 -24.27
C LEU A 242 15.49 1.06 -24.82
N MET A 243 16.48 1.20 -23.93
CA MET A 243 17.90 1.14 -24.31
C MET A 243 18.24 -0.24 -24.88
N SER A 244 17.82 -1.33 -24.23
CA SER A 244 18.07 -2.69 -24.72
C SER A 244 17.46 -2.93 -26.11
N ALA A 245 16.22 -2.50 -26.35
CA ALA A 245 15.58 -2.62 -27.66
C ALA A 245 16.25 -1.73 -28.72
N CYS A 246 16.73 -0.55 -28.33
CA CYS A 246 17.43 0.38 -29.23
C CYS A 246 18.77 -0.18 -29.70
N LEU A 247 19.49 -0.90 -28.83
CA LEU A 247 20.74 -1.59 -29.18
C LEU A 247 20.53 -2.71 -30.20
N GLU A 248 19.33 -3.30 -30.25
CA GLU A 248 18.93 -4.29 -31.26
C GLU A 248 18.22 -3.64 -32.47
N GLU A 249 18.21 -2.31 -32.56
CA GLU A 249 17.49 -1.52 -33.58
C GLU A 249 16.00 -1.88 -33.69
N SER A 250 15.40 -2.38 -32.60
CA SER A 250 14.00 -2.79 -32.55
C SER A 250 13.08 -1.63 -32.19
N ARG A 251 11.99 -1.46 -32.95
CA ARG A 251 10.87 -0.55 -32.63
C ARG A 251 9.74 -1.25 -31.86
N GLN A 252 9.96 -2.50 -31.46
CA GLN A 252 9.03 -3.30 -30.68
C GLN A 252 9.69 -3.72 -29.36
N LEU A 253 9.11 -3.31 -28.25
CA LEU A 253 9.56 -3.65 -26.91
C LEU A 253 8.80 -4.87 -26.42
N SER A 254 9.46 -6.03 -26.52
CA SER A 254 9.01 -7.33 -26.01
C SER A 254 9.56 -7.66 -24.62
N GLU A 255 9.02 -8.70 -24.00
CA GLU A 255 9.46 -9.26 -22.72
C GLU A 255 10.98 -9.52 -22.64
N LYS A 256 11.62 -9.95 -23.74
CA LYS A 256 13.06 -10.19 -23.80
C LYS A 256 13.86 -8.97 -23.32
N HIS A 257 13.50 -7.78 -23.80
CA HIS A 257 14.21 -6.54 -23.44
C HIS A 257 14.01 -6.17 -21.97
N VAL A 258 12.83 -6.49 -21.41
CA VAL A 258 12.52 -6.27 -20.00
C VAL A 258 13.33 -7.20 -19.11
N ILE A 259 13.48 -8.47 -19.49
CA ILE A 259 14.32 -9.43 -18.77
C ILE A 259 15.78 -8.98 -18.78
N ASN A 260 16.31 -8.61 -19.95
CA ASN A 260 17.68 -8.07 -20.07
C ASN A 260 17.89 -6.83 -19.18
N ALA A 261 16.91 -5.92 -19.20
CA ALA A 261 16.93 -4.73 -18.37
C ALA A 261 16.94 -5.08 -16.87
N ALA A 262 16.07 -5.99 -16.46
CA ALA A 262 15.93 -6.44 -15.08
C ALA A 262 17.22 -7.12 -14.58
N GLU A 263 17.82 -8.00 -15.37
CA GLU A 263 19.11 -8.64 -15.07
C GLU A 263 20.22 -7.61 -14.91
N SER A 264 20.29 -6.61 -15.79
CA SER A 264 21.29 -5.53 -15.71
C SER A 264 21.16 -4.66 -14.47
N LEU A 265 19.96 -4.61 -13.88
CA LEU A 265 19.63 -3.85 -12.67
C LEU A 265 19.70 -4.73 -11.41
N GLY A 266 20.03 -6.02 -11.54
CA GLY A 266 20.13 -6.96 -10.43
C GLY A 266 18.77 -7.48 -9.91
N PHE A 267 17.67 -7.26 -10.63
CA PHE A 267 16.38 -7.84 -10.27
C PHE A 267 16.38 -9.35 -10.58
N LYS A 268 16.10 -10.17 -9.57
CA LYS A 268 15.90 -11.63 -9.74
C LYS A 268 14.41 -11.92 -9.90
N MET A 269 14.00 -12.51 -11.02
CA MET A 269 12.65 -13.09 -11.11
C MET A 269 12.58 -14.36 -10.28
N ASN A 270 11.72 -14.35 -9.26
CA ASN A 270 11.11 -15.58 -8.78
C ASN A 270 9.88 -15.89 -9.66
N GLN A 271 10.09 -16.31 -10.91
CA GLN A 271 9.04 -16.97 -11.68
C GLN A 271 9.55 -18.27 -12.31
N PRO A 272 8.84 -19.40 -12.15
CA PRO A 272 9.07 -20.57 -12.98
C PRO A 272 8.61 -20.19 -14.39
N THR A 273 9.54 -20.01 -15.32
CA THR A 273 9.22 -19.63 -16.70
C THR A 273 8.16 -20.57 -17.27
N LEU A 274 7.05 -20.00 -17.75
CA LEU A 274 5.93 -20.75 -18.35
C LEU A 274 6.40 -21.60 -19.56
N LEU A 275 7.48 -21.17 -20.22
CA LEU A 275 8.21 -21.94 -21.24
C LEU A 275 8.81 -23.24 -20.69
N ALA A 276 9.44 -23.21 -19.50
CA ALA A 276 9.99 -24.40 -18.88
C ALA A 276 8.90 -25.40 -18.46
N ASN A 277 7.72 -24.93 -18.03
CA ASN A 277 6.61 -25.81 -17.68
C ASN A 277 5.90 -26.42 -18.90
N LYS A 278 5.80 -25.70 -20.03
CA LYS A 278 5.31 -26.28 -21.29
C LYS A 278 6.28 -27.32 -21.86
N LEU A 279 7.57 -27.03 -21.85
CA LEU A 279 8.61 -27.97 -22.28
C LEU A 279 8.65 -29.19 -21.35
N LYS A 280 8.65 -29.02 -20.03
CA LYS A 280 8.61 -30.16 -19.09
C LYS A 280 7.38 -31.05 -19.28
N LYS A 281 6.18 -30.49 -19.45
CA LYS A 281 4.95 -31.29 -19.69
C LYS A 281 4.95 -32.02 -21.04
N ALA A 282 5.64 -31.51 -22.06
CA ALA A 282 5.75 -32.16 -23.37
C ALA A 282 6.83 -33.26 -23.39
N PHE A 283 7.92 -33.11 -22.64
CA PHE A 283 9.04 -34.05 -22.64
C PHE A 283 8.87 -35.25 -21.69
N ILE A 284 8.11 -35.11 -20.59
CA ILE A 284 7.84 -36.21 -19.65
C ILE A 284 7.24 -37.47 -20.32
N PRO A 285 6.19 -37.40 -21.17
CA PRO A 285 5.66 -38.59 -21.81
C PRO A 285 6.64 -39.20 -22.83
N PHE A 286 7.46 -38.38 -23.49
CA PHE A 286 8.45 -38.85 -24.46
C PHE A 286 9.57 -39.67 -23.81
N PHE A 287 10.10 -39.21 -22.68
CA PHE A 287 11.11 -39.96 -21.91
C PHE A 287 10.56 -41.25 -21.29
N LEU A 288 9.28 -41.26 -20.89
CA LEU A 288 8.62 -42.46 -20.38
C LEU A 288 8.48 -43.55 -21.45
N ILE A 289 8.11 -43.16 -22.67
CA ILE A 289 8.03 -44.09 -23.82
C ILE A 289 9.41 -44.66 -24.16
N ILE A 290 10.45 -43.81 -24.19
CA ILE A 290 11.83 -44.26 -24.45
C ILE A 290 12.32 -45.24 -23.36
N ALA A 291 12.03 -44.98 -22.09
CA ALA A 291 12.41 -45.87 -20.99
C ALA A 291 11.72 -47.24 -21.08
N ILE A 292 10.44 -47.27 -21.45
CA ILE A 292 9.68 -48.52 -21.65
C ILE A 292 10.26 -49.33 -22.82
N VAL A 293 10.60 -48.68 -23.93
CA VAL A 293 11.20 -49.34 -25.09
C VAL A 293 12.59 -49.90 -24.75
N LEU A 294 13.42 -49.16 -24.02
CA LEU A 294 14.72 -49.64 -23.54
C LEU A 294 14.59 -50.85 -22.61
N ALA A 295 13.64 -50.82 -21.67
CA ALA A 295 13.38 -51.93 -20.77
C ALA A 295 12.90 -53.19 -21.51
N ALA A 296 12.05 -53.03 -22.54
CA ALA A 296 11.61 -54.14 -23.37
C ALA A 296 12.76 -54.75 -24.19
N ILE A 297 13.66 -53.92 -24.73
CA ILE A 297 14.84 -54.40 -25.46
C ILE A 297 15.79 -55.16 -24.51
N LEU A 298 16.07 -54.61 -23.32
CA LEU A 298 16.90 -55.28 -22.31
C LEU A 298 16.30 -56.60 -21.82
N GLY A 299 14.98 -56.65 -21.65
CA GLY A 299 14.25 -57.88 -21.32
C GLY A 299 14.36 -58.92 -22.43
N ALA A 300 14.20 -58.52 -23.69
CA ALA A 300 14.31 -59.42 -24.84
C ALA A 300 15.74 -59.97 -25.01
N VAL A 301 16.76 -59.13 -24.81
CA VAL A 301 18.18 -59.55 -24.83
C VAL A 301 18.48 -60.53 -23.69
N SER A 302 18.03 -60.22 -22.47
CA SER A 302 18.21 -61.10 -21.31
C SER A 302 17.51 -62.44 -21.49
N TYR A 303 16.30 -62.43 -22.04
CA TYR A 303 15.54 -63.64 -22.36
C TYR A 303 16.23 -64.49 -23.42
N LYS A 304 16.74 -63.86 -24.49
CA LYS A 304 17.51 -64.54 -25.53
C LYS A 304 18.80 -65.14 -24.97
N TYR A 305 19.51 -64.42 -24.11
CA TYR A 305 20.71 -64.90 -23.43
C TYR A 305 20.42 -66.11 -22.53
N TYR A 306 19.30 -66.08 -21.80
CA TYR A 306 18.88 -67.17 -20.93
C TYR A 306 18.54 -68.44 -21.71
N ILE A 307 17.86 -68.33 -22.85
CA ILE A 307 17.53 -69.48 -23.71
C ILE A 307 18.78 -70.04 -24.43
N GLN A 308 19.79 -69.22 -24.70
CA GLN A 308 21.02 -69.67 -25.39
C GLN A 308 22.04 -70.36 -24.47
N ASN A 309 21.93 -70.22 -23.14
CA ASN A 309 22.84 -70.84 -22.16
C ASN A 309 22.06 -71.52 -21.02
N PRO A 310 21.48 -72.71 -21.23
CA PRO A 310 20.75 -73.45 -20.19
C PRO A 310 21.65 -74.16 -19.16
N ASP A 311 22.95 -74.36 -19.43
CA ASP A 311 23.84 -75.16 -18.58
C ASP A 311 24.78 -74.30 -17.71
N SER A 312 24.23 -73.72 -16.65
CA SER A 312 25.06 -73.11 -15.58
C SER A 312 24.45 -73.33 -14.21
N LYS A 313 24.12 -74.59 -13.87
CA LYS A 313 24.01 -75.01 -12.48
C LYS A 313 24.50 -76.46 -12.30
N GLU A 314 25.27 -76.62 -11.23
CA GLU A 314 25.61 -77.84 -10.47
C GLU A 314 26.92 -78.58 -10.77
N GLN A 315 27.90 -78.33 -9.90
CA GLN A 315 28.71 -79.40 -9.29
C GLN A 315 28.63 -79.29 -7.75
N THR A 316 28.02 -80.31 -7.15
CA THR A 316 28.02 -80.83 -5.77
C THR A 316 29.43 -81.29 -5.31
N GLN A 317 29.85 -81.55 -4.05
CA GLN A 317 29.25 -81.94 -2.77
C GLN A 317 30.40 -82.09 -1.72
N LYS A 318 30.14 -81.96 -0.41
CA LYS A 318 30.32 -83.02 0.62
C LYS A 318 30.13 -82.51 2.05
N ASN A 319 29.32 -83.25 2.82
CA ASN A 319 29.17 -83.18 4.28
C ASN A 319 29.98 -84.31 4.94
N PRO A 320 30.25 -84.23 6.26
CA PRO A 320 29.59 -85.19 7.17
C PRO A 320 29.11 -84.63 8.53
N THR A 321 27.89 -85.03 8.90
CA THR A 321 27.36 -85.68 10.15
C THR A 321 28.21 -85.62 11.46
N ILE A 322 27.77 -85.45 12.74
CA ILE A 322 26.62 -85.90 13.59
C ILE A 322 26.52 -85.03 14.91
N GLN A 323 25.28 -84.76 15.38
CA GLN A 323 24.64 -84.57 16.75
C GLN A 323 25.48 -84.42 18.08
N PRO A 324 24.86 -84.21 19.28
CA PRO A 324 23.87 -83.23 19.79
C PRO A 324 24.36 -82.48 21.09
N THR A 325 23.61 -81.47 21.57
CA THR A 325 23.70 -80.74 22.89
C THR A 325 23.50 -81.70 24.10
N PRO A 326 23.74 -81.38 25.42
CA PRO A 326 24.11 -80.11 26.10
C PRO A 326 25.04 -80.19 27.37
N LYS A 327 25.51 -79.03 27.89
CA LYS A 327 25.42 -78.54 29.31
C LYS A 327 26.55 -77.60 29.76
N GLU A 328 26.10 -76.49 30.34
CA GLU A 328 26.57 -75.77 31.54
C GLU A 328 27.96 -75.11 31.68
N GLN A 329 27.87 -73.85 32.15
CA GLN A 329 28.73 -73.19 33.17
C GLN A 329 30.12 -72.72 32.70
N THR A 330 30.67 -71.54 33.04
CA THR A 330 30.37 -70.52 34.06
C THR A 330 31.48 -69.45 33.94
N LYS A 331 31.12 -68.16 34.14
CA LYS A 331 31.98 -67.03 34.61
C LYS A 331 33.13 -66.58 33.67
N GLN A 332 33.58 -65.32 33.65
CA GLN A 332 33.36 -64.17 34.52
C GLN A 332 33.89 -62.91 33.83
N GLN A 333 33.18 -61.79 34.05
CA GLN A 333 33.72 -60.48 34.47
C GLN A 333 34.65 -59.71 33.51
N LYS A 334 34.71 -58.38 33.56
CA LYS A 334 34.26 -57.34 34.51
C LYS A 334 34.22 -56.05 33.67
N GLN A 335 33.15 -55.24 33.77
CA GLN A 335 33.06 -54.00 34.55
C GLN A 335 33.88 -52.84 33.94
N GLU A 336 33.52 -51.57 34.01
CA GLU A 336 32.58 -50.74 34.79
C GLU A 336 32.73 -49.32 34.15
N ASN A 337 31.85 -48.33 34.21
CA ASN A 337 30.90 -47.85 35.22
C ASN A 337 29.74 -47.14 34.45
N ILE A 338 28.44 -47.25 34.78
CA ILE A 338 27.71 -46.89 36.03
C ILE A 338 27.68 -45.37 36.22
N GLU A 339 26.60 -44.65 36.56
CA GLU A 339 25.14 -44.84 36.76
C GLU A 339 24.62 -43.39 37.02
N THR A 340 23.51 -42.94 36.41
CA THR A 340 22.12 -42.89 36.96
C THR A 340 21.94 -42.26 38.35
N LEU A 341 20.93 -41.39 38.47
CA LEU A 341 19.63 -41.57 39.18
C LEU A 341 19.05 -40.16 39.41
N ASN A 342 17.82 -39.87 38.97
CA ASN A 342 16.56 -39.99 39.73
C ASN A 342 16.59 -39.19 41.05
N THR A 343 15.58 -38.44 41.47
CA THR A 343 14.16 -38.80 41.58
C THR A 343 13.30 -37.53 41.72
N ASP A 344 12.06 -37.64 41.26
CA ASP A 344 10.81 -37.22 41.90
C ASP A 344 10.84 -36.12 42.98
N ASN A 345 9.96 -35.11 42.80
CA ASN A 345 8.91 -34.91 43.78
C ASN A 345 7.69 -34.17 43.22
N LYS A 346 6.57 -34.47 43.87
CA LYS A 346 5.17 -34.40 43.45
C LYS A 346 4.42 -33.48 44.43
N TYR A 347 3.26 -32.98 44.02
CA TYR A 347 2.13 -32.46 44.84
C TYR A 347 2.26 -31.02 45.42
N THR A 348 1.44 -30.05 44.97
CA THR A 348 0.07 -29.65 45.42
C THR A 348 0.15 -28.27 46.11
N GLN A 349 -0.82 -27.33 46.15
CA GLN A 349 -2.28 -27.34 46.20
C GLN A 349 -2.85 -26.03 45.61
N ASN A 350 -3.93 -26.14 44.82
CA ASN A 350 -5.27 -25.53 44.89
C ASN A 350 -5.60 -24.20 45.66
N PRO A 351 -6.82 -23.62 45.41
CA PRO A 351 -7.07 -22.17 45.30
C PRO A 351 -7.85 -21.56 46.50
N ASP A 352 -8.37 -20.34 46.25
CA ASP A 352 -9.30 -19.48 47.00
C ASP A 352 -8.69 -18.38 47.89
N THR A 353 -8.89 -17.12 47.52
CA THR A 353 -9.96 -16.29 48.14
C THR A 353 -10.19 -14.95 47.44
N THR A 354 -11.47 -14.58 47.45
CA THR A 354 -12.17 -13.31 47.19
C THR A 354 -11.66 -12.07 47.93
N GLU A 355 -11.79 -10.88 47.31
CA GLU A 355 -12.50 -9.69 47.85
C GLU A 355 -12.59 -8.58 46.78
N GLN A 356 -13.80 -8.26 46.31
CA GLN A 356 -14.59 -7.04 46.60
C GLN A 356 -14.26 -5.79 45.74
N SER A 357 -15.26 -5.39 44.94
CA SER A 357 -15.40 -4.06 44.34
C SER A 357 -16.80 -3.52 44.66
N PRO A 358 -16.97 -2.23 44.98
CA PRO A 358 -18.27 -1.70 45.38
C PRO A 358 -19.14 -1.24 44.21
N LYS A 359 -20.44 -1.26 44.50
CA LYS A 359 -21.62 -0.93 43.68
C LYS A 359 -21.74 0.55 43.31
N SER A 360 -22.48 0.84 42.24
CA SER A 360 -23.46 1.93 42.16
C SER A 360 -24.59 1.59 41.18
N PRO A 361 -25.81 2.16 41.35
CA PRO A 361 -27.06 1.43 41.15
C PRO A 361 -27.86 1.79 39.87
N ALA A 362 -28.87 0.96 39.62
CA ALA A 362 -29.85 1.00 38.54
C ALA A 362 -30.95 2.06 38.71
N ILE A 363 -31.52 2.55 37.59
CA ILE A 363 -32.88 3.11 37.49
C ILE A 363 -33.57 2.60 36.21
N GLN A 364 -34.56 1.72 36.43
CA GLN A 364 -35.91 1.57 35.84
C GLN A 364 -36.18 1.56 34.31
N SER A 365 -36.68 0.39 33.86
CA SER A 365 -37.77 0.11 32.89
C SER A 365 -39.01 1.00 33.09
N ASN A 366 -39.93 1.33 32.16
CA ASN A 366 -40.61 0.72 31.00
C ASN A 366 -41.61 1.81 30.44
N PRO A 367 -42.52 1.62 29.45
CA PRO A 367 -42.67 0.59 28.41
C PRO A 367 -42.97 1.13 26.97
N ILE A 368 -42.87 0.18 26.03
CA ILE A 368 -43.58 -0.04 24.75
C ILE A 368 -44.75 0.91 24.42
N GLU A 369 -44.72 1.48 23.21
CA GLU A 369 -45.95 1.72 22.42
C GLU A 369 -45.72 1.30 20.96
N GLN A 370 -46.43 0.24 20.56
CA GLN A 370 -46.59 -0.21 19.18
C GLN A 370 -47.72 0.58 18.54
N THR A 371 -47.54 1.20 17.37
CA THR A 371 -48.67 1.31 16.42
C THR A 371 -48.22 1.43 14.96
N LYS A 372 -48.43 0.30 14.25
CA LYS A 372 -48.97 0.13 12.89
C LYS A 372 -48.37 0.89 11.70
N GLU A 373 -47.81 0.08 10.79
CA GLU A 373 -47.87 0.29 9.34
C GLU A 373 -49.32 0.47 8.85
N GLN A 374 -49.55 1.45 7.98
CA GLN A 374 -50.57 1.39 6.94
C GLN A 374 -50.16 2.24 5.73
N ASN A 375 -50.28 1.62 4.56
CA ASN A 375 -49.90 2.09 3.24
C ASN A 375 -50.79 3.22 2.68
N SER A 376 -50.16 4.03 1.83
CA SER A 376 -50.67 4.68 0.61
C SER A 376 -51.73 5.80 0.71
N LYS A 377 -51.32 7.02 0.33
CA LYS A 377 -51.77 7.70 -0.90
C LYS A 377 -50.93 8.97 -1.16
N GLU A 378 -50.55 9.14 -2.42
CA GLU A 378 -49.82 10.29 -2.95
C GLU A 378 -50.55 11.62 -2.72
N VAL A 379 -49.79 12.64 -2.32
CA VAL A 379 -50.03 14.03 -2.71
C VAL A 379 -48.67 14.60 -3.11
N ILE A 380 -48.39 14.60 -4.41
CA ILE A 380 -47.23 15.28 -4.99
C ILE A 380 -47.58 16.77 -4.99
N ASN A 381 -47.09 17.50 -3.99
CA ASN A 381 -47.05 18.95 -4.05
C ASN A 381 -45.67 19.35 -4.59
N THR A 382 -45.67 20.01 -5.75
CA THR A 382 -44.53 20.31 -6.62
C THR A 382 -43.77 21.57 -6.21
N GLU A 383 -43.24 21.63 -4.99
CA GLU A 383 -42.34 22.75 -4.61
C GLU A 383 -41.15 22.26 -3.77
N ASN A 384 -39.95 22.41 -4.36
CA ASN A 384 -38.62 22.27 -3.76
C ASN A 384 -38.44 21.14 -2.72
N LYS A 385 -38.29 19.90 -3.18
CA LYS A 385 -37.82 18.82 -2.31
C LYS A 385 -36.34 19.03 -1.98
N TYR A 386 -36.04 19.05 -0.68
CA TYR A 386 -34.69 18.96 -0.16
C TYR A 386 -34.47 17.56 0.41
N ILE A 387 -33.23 17.07 0.35
CA ILE A 387 -32.79 15.96 1.18
C ILE A 387 -32.10 16.52 2.43
N GLN A 388 -32.33 15.90 3.58
CA GLN A 388 -31.55 16.13 4.80
C GLN A 388 -30.81 14.85 5.14
N VAL A 389 -29.49 14.96 5.31
CA VAL A 389 -28.63 13.81 5.61
C VAL A 389 -28.86 13.40 7.06
N GLN A 390 -29.34 12.18 7.30
CA GLN A 390 -29.58 11.66 8.66
C GLN A 390 -28.43 10.80 9.21
N VAL A 391 -27.51 10.42 8.34
CA VAL A 391 -26.35 9.59 8.66
C VAL A 391 -25.12 10.45 8.91
N VAL A 392 -24.13 9.94 9.65
CA VAL A 392 -22.91 10.69 9.99
C VAL A 392 -22.20 11.19 8.73
N LYS A 393 -22.21 10.39 7.65
CA LYS A 393 -21.55 10.70 6.39
C LYS A 393 -22.21 9.95 5.23
N ALA A 394 -22.90 10.64 4.34
CA ALA A 394 -23.48 10.02 3.14
C ALA A 394 -22.54 10.13 1.94
N VAL A 395 -22.50 9.09 1.11
CA VAL A 395 -21.62 8.98 -0.07
C VAL A 395 -22.26 9.65 -1.28
N VAL A 396 -21.53 10.56 -1.91
CA VAL A 396 -21.92 11.18 -3.19
C VAL A 396 -21.18 10.50 -4.34
N ARG A 397 -21.91 10.08 -5.37
CA ARG A 397 -21.39 9.34 -6.53
C ARG A 397 -21.56 10.12 -7.83
N LYS A 398 -20.71 9.80 -8.82
CA LYS A 398 -20.78 10.41 -10.16
C LYS A 398 -22.03 9.99 -10.96
N SER A 399 -22.59 8.82 -10.66
CA SER A 399 -23.72 8.25 -11.40
C SER A 399 -24.67 7.49 -10.46
N PRO A 400 -25.96 7.31 -10.81
CA PRO A 400 -26.98 6.71 -9.94
C PRO A 400 -26.92 5.18 -9.87
N TYR A 401 -25.80 4.63 -9.40
CA TYR A 401 -25.63 3.21 -9.09
C TYR A 401 -24.45 2.97 -8.13
N PHE A 402 -24.51 1.91 -7.33
CA PHE A 402 -23.56 1.68 -6.23
C PHE A 402 -22.08 1.50 -6.64
N ASN A 403 -21.79 1.03 -7.86
CA ASN A 403 -20.42 0.85 -8.34
C ASN A 403 -19.86 2.11 -9.02
N ALA A 404 -20.60 3.23 -9.04
CA ALA A 404 -20.11 4.49 -9.59
C ALA A 404 -19.02 5.11 -8.71
N LYS A 405 -18.07 5.81 -9.35
CA LYS A 405 -16.99 6.56 -8.67
C LYS A 405 -17.59 7.46 -7.59
N ILE A 406 -17.07 7.35 -6.36
CA ILE A 406 -17.38 8.27 -5.27
C ILE A 406 -16.68 9.58 -5.59
N ILE A 407 -17.42 10.68 -5.52
CA ILE A 407 -16.91 12.02 -5.85
C ILE A 407 -16.91 12.96 -4.65
N GLY A 408 -17.52 12.54 -3.54
CA GLY A 408 -17.58 13.34 -2.33
C GLY A 408 -18.38 12.66 -1.23
N TYR A 409 -18.50 13.36 -0.13
CA TYR A 409 -19.32 12.97 1.01
C TYR A 409 -20.01 14.20 1.56
N ILE A 410 -21.22 14.00 2.08
CA ILE A 410 -22.01 15.04 2.72
C ILE A 410 -22.27 14.65 4.18
N ASN A 411 -22.27 15.63 5.07
CA ASN A 411 -22.33 15.39 6.51
C ASN A 411 -23.77 15.36 7.02
N LYS A 412 -23.95 14.79 8.21
CA LYS A 412 -25.23 14.82 8.92
C LYS A 412 -25.79 16.24 9.02
N ASP A 413 -27.11 16.35 8.88
CA ASP A 413 -27.91 17.57 8.96
C ASP A 413 -27.71 18.59 7.83
N GLU A 414 -26.81 18.34 6.87
CA GLU A 414 -26.73 19.13 5.65
C GLU A 414 -27.96 18.94 4.77
N ARG A 415 -28.40 20.02 4.12
CA ARG A 415 -29.61 20.07 3.29
C ARG A 415 -29.29 20.44 1.86
N PHE A 416 -29.69 19.60 0.92
CA PHE A 416 -29.46 19.80 -0.50
C PHE A 416 -30.75 19.82 -1.28
N LYS A 417 -30.85 20.72 -2.27
CA LYS A 417 -31.98 20.76 -3.19
C LYS A 417 -31.88 19.60 -4.17
N ILE A 418 -32.98 18.89 -4.38
CA ILE A 418 -33.04 17.81 -5.37
C ILE A 418 -33.18 18.43 -6.76
N LEU A 419 -32.24 18.13 -7.64
CA LEU A 419 -32.25 18.58 -9.04
C LEU A 419 -33.01 17.61 -9.93
N CYS A 420 -32.75 16.31 -9.77
CA CYS A 420 -33.50 15.25 -10.43
C CYS A 420 -33.48 13.94 -9.63
N THR A 421 -34.31 12.98 -10.04
CA THR A 421 -34.38 11.64 -9.44
C THR A 421 -34.21 10.55 -10.50
N ALA A 422 -33.52 9.48 -10.14
CA ALA A 422 -33.32 8.31 -10.99
C ALA A 422 -33.57 7.02 -10.20
N LYS A 423 -33.94 5.95 -10.90
CA LYS A 423 -34.13 4.63 -10.32
C LYS A 423 -33.17 3.65 -10.98
N ASP A 424 -32.39 2.93 -10.19
CA ASP A 424 -31.44 1.96 -10.74
C ASP A 424 -32.11 0.61 -11.08
N LYS A 425 -31.31 -0.32 -11.63
CA LYS A 425 -31.79 -1.68 -12.01
C LYS A 425 -32.26 -2.51 -10.83
N LYS A 426 -31.89 -2.16 -9.59
CA LYS A 426 -32.31 -2.82 -8.34
C LYS A 426 -33.51 -2.12 -7.70
N GLY A 427 -34.03 -1.07 -8.34
CA GLY A 427 -35.17 -0.30 -7.87
C GLY A 427 -34.85 0.75 -6.81
N VAL A 428 -33.56 1.03 -6.57
CA VAL A 428 -33.12 2.03 -5.59
C VAL A 428 -33.29 3.43 -6.17
N ILE A 429 -33.77 4.36 -5.35
CA ILE A 429 -33.96 5.76 -5.74
C ILE A 429 -32.69 6.54 -5.46
N TRP A 430 -32.26 7.30 -6.46
CA TRP A 430 -31.11 8.18 -6.45
C TRP A 430 -31.58 9.61 -6.66
N TYR A 431 -30.95 10.54 -5.93
CA TYR A 431 -31.23 11.97 -5.93
C TYR A 431 -29.98 12.70 -6.42
N GLU A 432 -30.12 13.50 -7.47
CA GLU A 432 -29.06 14.38 -7.92
C GLU A 432 -29.10 15.69 -7.14
N ILE A 433 -27.93 16.11 -6.65
CA ILE A 433 -27.73 17.30 -5.83
C ILE A 433 -26.53 18.08 -6.33
N ASP A 434 -26.56 19.41 -6.12
CA ASP A 434 -25.36 20.25 -6.20
C ASP A 434 -24.70 20.25 -4.81
N PHE A 435 -23.56 19.57 -4.67
CA PHE A 435 -22.92 19.35 -3.37
C PHE A 435 -21.66 20.19 -3.14
N ASP A 436 -21.08 20.78 -4.18
CA ASP A 436 -19.93 21.70 -4.10
C ASP A 436 -19.94 22.61 -5.33
N VAL A 437 -20.17 23.92 -5.15
CA VAL A 437 -20.28 25.00 -6.16
C VAL A 437 -20.23 24.53 -7.63
N GLY A 438 -21.37 24.06 -8.14
CA GLY A 438 -21.54 23.66 -9.55
C GLY A 438 -21.12 22.22 -9.88
N GLN A 439 -20.78 21.42 -8.87
CA GLN A 439 -20.48 20.00 -8.99
C GLN A 439 -21.69 19.16 -8.60
N MET A 440 -22.25 18.48 -9.60
CA MET A 440 -23.42 17.62 -9.43
C MET A 440 -23.01 16.21 -8.99
N GLY A 441 -23.82 15.62 -8.11
CA GLY A 441 -23.57 14.28 -7.59
C GLY A 441 -24.84 13.56 -7.17
N TRP A 442 -24.76 12.24 -7.13
CA TRP A 442 -25.88 11.35 -6.84
C TRP A 442 -25.76 10.74 -5.45
N VAL A 443 -26.82 10.84 -4.68
CA VAL A 443 -26.95 10.22 -3.36
C VAL A 443 -28.20 9.35 -3.31
N THR A 444 -28.23 8.40 -2.39
CA THR A 444 -29.38 7.49 -2.23
C THR A 444 -29.78 7.38 -0.77
N ASN A 445 -31.02 6.96 -0.53
CA ASN A 445 -31.58 6.72 0.79
C ASN A 445 -31.20 5.35 1.38
N ILE A 446 -30.42 4.55 0.65
CA ILE A 446 -29.96 3.23 1.09
C ILE A 446 -28.44 3.29 1.24
N GLU A 447 -27.93 3.17 2.47
CA GLU A 447 -26.53 2.86 2.67
C GLU A 447 -26.30 1.39 2.28
N ASN A 448 -25.36 1.12 1.37
CA ASN A 448 -24.84 -0.23 1.22
C ASN A 448 -24.09 -0.57 2.52
N GLY A 449 -24.80 -1.17 3.47
CA GLY A 449 -24.18 -1.91 4.56
C GLY A 449 -23.53 -3.16 3.98
N ASN A 450 -22.21 -3.20 4.03
CA ASN A 450 -21.51 -4.45 4.31
C ASN A 450 -21.44 -4.61 5.83
#